data_AF-A0A8I2ZSA6-F1
#
_entry.id   AF-A0A8I2ZSA6-F1
#
_cell.length_a   1.000
_cell.length_b   1.000
_cell.length_c   1.000
_cell.angle_alpha   90.00
_cell.angle_beta   90.00
_cell.angle_gamma   90.00
#
_symmetry.space_group_name_H-M   'P 1'
#
loop_
_entity.id
_entity.type
_entity.pdbx_description
1 polymer ?
#
loop_
_entity_poly.entity_id
_entity_poly.type
_entity_poly.pdbx_seq_one_letter_code
_entity_poly.pdbx_strand_id
1 'polypeptide(L)'
;MGESLSPSLQDVEALVLALYEPSSFHNVGHIQEQLHRLQKSSAGWRIARDLLGHTDDKIKFFGALTIMVKLNTESASLSNVDASELLQNMIRWLHASLTDGSGTMVVRKLTSALVAFFIHFPNLWPDCIRSLCVSMSSSSPWPVELAAVPPEMSTILWDVDSRKLQTVLWFAGTLVEEAGKIDANASKHLGIYEAIASNISDVVALMIFKETALRPYSLGFFSLSG
;
A
#
# COMPACT_ATOMS: atom_id res chain seq x y z
N MET A 1 20.27 31.79 -15.00
CA MET A 1 20.40 30.36 -14.68
C MET A 1 20.23 30.22 -13.18
N GLY A 2 19.02 29.92 -12.72
CA GLY A 2 18.77 29.65 -11.30
C GLY A 2 18.81 28.14 -11.10
N GLU A 3 19.88 27.64 -10.50
CA GLU A 3 19.85 26.31 -9.89
C GLU A 3 18.79 26.38 -8.78
N SER A 4 17.63 25.77 -8.98
CA SER A 4 16.69 25.61 -7.88
C SER A 4 17.36 24.72 -6.85
N LEU A 5 17.76 25.27 -5.71
CA LEU A 5 18.18 24.46 -4.56
C LEU A 5 17.07 23.45 -4.30
N SER A 6 17.37 22.18 -4.55
CA SER A 6 16.46 21.11 -4.13
C SER A 6 16.38 21.21 -2.60
N PRO A 7 15.17 21.30 -2.01
CA PRO A 7 15.04 21.40 -0.56
C PRO A 7 15.72 20.20 0.09
N SER A 8 16.40 20.43 1.21
CA SER A 8 17.01 19.34 1.96
C SER A 8 15.90 18.43 2.52
N LEU A 9 16.20 17.15 2.78
CA LEU A 9 15.22 16.24 3.37
C LEU A 9 14.66 16.80 4.70
N GLN A 10 15.52 17.43 5.50
CA GLN A 10 15.16 18.06 6.76
C GLN A 10 14.16 19.20 6.59
N ASP A 11 14.31 20.03 5.54
CA ASP A 11 13.35 21.09 5.24
C ASP A 11 11.97 20.51 4.88
N VAL A 12 11.96 19.40 4.14
CA VAL A 12 10.72 18.70 3.78
C VAL A 12 10.04 18.12 5.02
N GLU A 13 10.80 17.46 5.88
CA GLU A 13 10.30 16.91 7.15
C GLU A 13 9.70 18.02 8.03
N ALA A 14 10.40 19.15 8.18
CA ALA A 14 9.91 20.30 8.93
C ALA A 14 8.61 20.86 8.35
N LEU A 15 8.50 20.96 7.02
CA LEU A 15 7.27 21.39 6.35
C LEU A 15 6.12 20.40 6.57
N VAL A 16 6.39 19.09 6.51
CA VAL A 16 5.38 18.07 6.78
C VAL A 16 4.89 18.17 8.22
N LEU A 17 5.79 18.27 9.20
CA LEU A 17 5.40 18.39 10.61
C LEU A 17 4.61 19.67 10.86
N ALA A 18 5.00 20.78 10.24
CA ALA A 18 4.29 22.06 10.35
C ALA A 18 2.82 21.99 9.90
N LEU A 19 2.44 21.09 8.97
CA LEU A 19 1.03 20.89 8.60
C LEU A 19 0.14 20.44 9.77
N TYR A 20 0.72 19.80 10.77
CA TYR A 20 0.00 19.22 11.91
C TYR A 20 0.10 20.07 13.18
N GLU A 21 0.84 21.18 13.12
CA GLU A 21 0.99 22.09 14.25
C GLU A 21 -0.19 23.08 14.32
N PRO A 22 -0.88 23.24 15.47
CA PRO A 22 -1.98 24.19 15.60
C PRO A 22 -1.61 25.64 15.27
N SER A 23 -0.34 25.99 15.50
CA SER A 23 0.22 27.33 15.25
C SER A 23 0.36 27.68 13.77
N SER A 24 0.29 26.70 12.86
CA SER A 24 0.46 26.92 11.43
C SER A 24 -0.83 27.29 10.70
N PHE A 25 -1.97 27.43 11.40
CA PHE A 25 -3.30 27.66 10.81
C PHE A 25 -3.33 28.76 9.74
N HIS A 26 -2.62 29.87 9.96
CA HIS A 26 -2.55 30.98 9.01
C HIS A 26 -1.69 30.70 7.76
N ASN A 27 -0.85 29.67 7.79
CA ASN A 27 0.12 29.31 6.76
C ASN A 27 -0.14 27.94 6.12
N VAL A 28 -1.15 27.18 6.55
CA VAL A 28 -1.43 25.81 6.05
C VAL A 28 -1.54 25.78 4.52
N GLY A 29 -2.25 26.73 3.91
CA GLY A 29 -2.39 26.78 2.46
C GLY A 29 -1.06 26.92 1.72
N HIS A 30 -0.15 27.74 2.25
CA HIS A 30 1.18 27.92 1.66
C HIS A 30 2.05 26.67 1.83
N ILE A 31 2.01 26.04 3.00
CA ILE A 31 2.74 24.79 3.28
C ILE A 31 2.23 23.68 2.35
N GLN A 32 0.91 23.53 2.21
CA GLN A 32 0.31 22.56 1.29
C GLN A 32 0.73 22.82 -0.15
N GLU A 33 0.77 24.08 -0.60
CA GLU A 33 1.22 24.42 -1.95
C GLU A 33 2.69 24.05 -2.17
N GLN A 34 3.57 24.34 -1.21
CA GLN A 34 4.99 23.96 -1.27
C GLN A 34 5.15 22.44 -1.35
N LEU A 35 4.47 21.71 -0.48
CA LEU A 35 4.50 20.25 -0.44
C LEU A 35 3.92 19.63 -1.72
N HIS A 36 2.85 20.20 -2.29
CA HIS A 36 2.29 19.74 -3.55
C HIS A 36 3.23 19.96 -4.74
N ARG A 37 3.92 21.11 -4.79
CA ARG A 37 4.97 21.36 -5.79
C ARG A 37 6.10 20.33 -5.66
N LEU A 38 6.47 19.98 -4.43
CA LEU A 38 7.49 18.97 -4.16
C LEU A 38 7.06 17.58 -4.67
N GLN A 39 5.80 17.19 -4.42
CA GLN A 39 5.26 15.91 -4.87
C GLN A 39 5.28 15.75 -6.39
N LYS A 40 5.18 16.84 -7.14
CA LYS A 40 5.23 16.86 -8.60
C LYS A 40 6.63 17.10 -9.17
N SER A 41 7.62 17.34 -8.32
CA SER A 41 8.99 17.56 -8.76
C SER A 41 9.65 16.27 -9.25
N SER A 42 10.71 16.39 -10.04
CA SER A 42 11.55 15.25 -10.44
C SER A 42 12.17 14.53 -9.24
N ALA A 43 12.45 15.24 -8.14
CA ALA A 43 12.98 14.67 -6.90
C ALA A 43 11.94 13.89 -6.08
N GLY A 44 10.64 13.98 -6.41
CA GLY A 44 9.55 13.43 -5.61
C GLY A 44 9.64 11.92 -5.35
N TRP A 45 10.12 11.12 -6.31
CA TRP A 45 10.34 9.68 -6.12
C TRP A 45 11.38 9.38 -5.03
N ARG A 46 12.51 10.09 -5.08
CA ARG A 46 13.59 9.95 -4.09
C ARG A 46 13.15 10.41 -2.72
N ILE A 47 12.55 11.60 -2.64
CA ILE A 47 12.08 12.18 -1.38
C ILE A 47 11.04 11.25 -0.72
N ALA A 48 10.09 10.71 -1.49
CA ALA A 48 9.10 9.79 -0.94
C ALA A 48 9.72 8.54 -0.31
N ARG A 49 10.74 7.95 -0.96
CA ARG A 49 11.50 6.82 -0.41
C ARG A 49 12.17 7.19 0.91
N ASP A 50 12.82 8.34 0.96
CA ASP A 50 13.55 8.80 2.13
C ASP A 50 12.58 9.02 3.31
N LEU A 51 11.43 9.65 3.07
CA LEU A 51 10.40 9.90 4.09
C LEU A 51 9.70 8.61 4.59
N LEU A 52 9.55 7.60 3.73
CA LEU A 52 8.95 6.31 4.13
C LEU A 52 9.84 5.49 5.05
N GLY A 53 11.15 5.78 5.10
CA GLY A 53 12.09 5.20 6.06
C GLY A 53 12.13 5.92 7.42
N HIS A 54 11.42 7.03 7.58
CA HIS A 54 11.39 7.80 8.82
C HIS A 54 10.62 7.06 9.92
N THR A 55 10.74 7.44 11.20
CA THR A 55 9.99 6.81 12.31
C THR A 55 8.63 7.46 12.59
N ASP A 56 8.52 8.77 12.37
CA ASP A 56 7.28 9.55 12.55
C ASP A 56 6.21 9.23 11.48
N ASP A 57 4.99 8.94 11.95
CA ASP A 57 3.84 8.56 11.12
C ASP A 57 3.38 9.65 10.15
N LYS A 58 3.45 10.94 10.53
CA LYS A 58 3.05 12.06 9.66
C LYS A 58 3.98 12.14 8.46
N ILE A 59 5.27 11.93 8.70
CA ILE A 59 6.32 11.91 7.68
C ILE A 59 6.14 10.70 6.76
N LYS A 60 5.96 9.49 7.32
CA LYS A 60 5.66 8.29 6.52
C LYS A 60 4.40 8.45 5.67
N PHE A 61 3.33 9.00 6.25
CA PHE A 61 2.07 9.25 5.54
C PHE A 61 2.28 10.17 4.34
N PHE A 62 3.06 11.25 4.50
CA PHE A 62 3.37 12.15 3.41
C PHE A 62 4.24 11.47 2.34
N GLY A 63 5.19 10.61 2.73
CA GLY A 63 5.94 9.76 1.80
C GLY A 63 5.03 8.86 0.97
N ALA A 64 4.09 8.15 1.60
CA ALA A 64 3.12 7.30 0.91
C ALA A 64 2.19 8.11 -0.02
N LEU A 65 1.74 9.28 0.42
CA LEU A 65 0.96 10.21 -0.41
C LEU A 65 1.76 10.66 -1.63
N THR A 66 3.05 10.95 -1.46
CA THR A 66 3.93 11.36 -2.55
C THR A 66 4.09 10.24 -3.59
N ILE A 67 4.32 8.99 -3.18
CA ILE A 67 4.34 7.84 -4.11
C ILE A 67 3.04 7.77 -4.92
N MET A 68 1.89 7.90 -4.26
CA MET A 68 0.59 7.85 -4.93
C MET A 68 0.42 8.98 -5.97
N VAL A 69 0.85 10.20 -5.65
CA VAL A 69 0.85 11.32 -6.61
C VAL A 69 1.75 11.01 -7.80
N LYS A 70 2.98 10.55 -7.54
CA LYS A 70 3.97 10.21 -8.57
C LYS A 70 3.48 9.09 -9.49
N LEU A 71 2.86 8.05 -8.96
CA LEU A 71 2.22 6.99 -9.76
C LEU A 71 1.14 7.56 -10.67
N ASN A 72 0.28 8.43 -10.13
CA ASN A 72 -0.83 8.99 -10.91
C ASN A 72 -0.42 10.02 -11.97
N THR A 73 0.73 10.67 -11.80
CA THR A 73 1.18 11.71 -12.75
C THR A 73 2.30 11.25 -13.67
N GLU A 74 3.12 10.28 -13.25
CA GLU A 74 4.39 9.96 -13.89
C GLU A 74 4.67 8.46 -13.99
N SER A 75 3.68 7.57 -13.79
CA SER A 75 3.86 6.12 -13.96
C SER A 75 4.45 5.73 -15.31
N ALA A 76 4.04 6.41 -16.39
CA ALA A 76 4.54 6.16 -17.74
C ALA A 76 6.04 6.41 -17.93
N SER A 77 6.70 7.10 -16.99
CA SER A 77 8.15 7.34 -17.02
C SER A 77 8.96 6.21 -16.38
N LEU A 78 8.31 5.29 -15.65
CA LEU A 78 8.98 4.17 -15.00
C LEU A 78 9.22 3.02 -15.99
N SER A 79 10.44 2.48 -15.97
CA SER A 79 10.68 1.19 -16.62
C SER A 79 10.03 0.06 -15.83
N ASN A 80 9.82 -1.11 -16.45
CA ASN A 80 9.30 -2.28 -15.74
C ASN A 80 10.23 -2.72 -14.58
N VAL A 81 11.53 -2.48 -14.71
CA VAL A 81 12.51 -2.79 -13.65
C VAL A 81 12.32 -1.84 -12.46
N ASP A 82 12.26 -0.53 -12.72
CA ASP A 82 12.06 0.48 -11.67
C ASP A 82 10.70 0.32 -10.99
N ALA A 83 9.65 0.00 -11.76
CA ALA A 83 8.32 -0.26 -11.23
C ALA A 83 8.31 -1.52 -10.34
N SER A 84 9.00 -2.59 -10.74
CA SER A 84 9.12 -3.80 -9.93
C SER A 84 9.90 -3.55 -8.63
N GLU A 85 10.99 -2.77 -8.69
CA GLU A 85 11.73 -2.37 -7.49
C GLU A 85 10.86 -1.52 -6.56
N LEU A 86 10.11 -0.57 -7.12
CA LEU A 86 9.17 0.25 -6.38
C LEU A 86 8.12 -0.61 -5.66
N LEU A 87 7.52 -1.59 -6.34
CA LEU A 87 6.55 -2.52 -5.76
C LEU A 87 7.15 -3.25 -4.55
N GLN A 88 8.34 -3.84 -4.70
CA GLN A 88 9.02 -4.55 -3.62
C GLN A 88 9.29 -3.62 -2.43
N ASN A 89 9.76 -2.40 -2.69
CA ASN A 89 9.97 -1.40 -1.65
C ASN A 89 8.65 -1.02 -0.94
N MET A 90 7.54 -0.86 -1.67
CA MET A 90 6.22 -0.54 -1.11
C MET A 90 5.68 -1.65 -0.21
N ILE A 91 5.81 -2.91 -0.62
CA ILE A 91 5.43 -4.05 0.21
C ILE A 91 6.32 -4.11 1.47
N ARG A 92 7.63 -3.83 1.35
CA ARG A 92 8.55 -3.77 2.50
C ARG A 92 8.15 -2.67 3.49
N TRP A 93 7.84 -1.46 3.02
CA TRP A 93 7.39 -0.36 3.89
C TRP A 93 6.05 -0.66 4.56
N LEU A 94 5.13 -1.31 3.84
CA LEU A 94 3.85 -1.75 4.42
C LEU A 94 4.07 -2.78 5.53
N HIS A 95 4.90 -3.80 5.27
CA HIS A 95 5.25 -4.81 6.27
C HIS A 95 5.92 -4.20 7.51
N ALA A 96 6.89 -3.30 7.29
CA ALA A 96 7.57 -2.57 8.36
C ALA A 96 6.56 -1.77 9.20
N SER A 97 5.66 -1.01 8.54
CA SER A 97 4.61 -0.22 9.21
C SER A 97 3.62 -1.07 10.02
N LEU A 98 3.40 -2.32 9.61
CA LEU A 98 2.55 -3.26 10.35
C LEU A 98 3.26 -3.86 11.58
N THR A 99 4.59 -3.91 11.55
CA THR A 99 5.44 -4.54 12.56
C THR A 99 5.90 -3.55 13.63
N ASP A 100 6.28 -2.33 13.24
CA ASP A 100 6.79 -1.28 14.14
C ASP A 100 5.68 -0.53 14.90
N GLY A 101 4.42 -0.88 14.64
CA GLY A 101 3.26 -0.26 15.28
C GLY A 101 2.86 1.10 14.72
N SER A 102 3.34 1.46 13.52
CA SER A 102 2.93 2.68 12.83
C SER A 102 1.41 2.85 12.80
N GLY A 103 0.97 4.11 12.84
CA GLY A 103 -0.43 4.47 12.85
C GLY A 103 -1.20 3.91 11.66
N THR A 104 -2.46 3.53 11.91
CA THR A 104 -3.37 2.96 10.89
C THR A 104 -3.50 3.83 9.64
N MET A 105 -3.30 5.15 9.75
CA MET A 105 -3.32 6.08 8.63
C MET A 105 -2.19 5.83 7.63
N VAL A 106 -0.98 5.53 8.11
CA VAL A 106 0.18 5.21 7.26
C VAL A 106 -0.08 3.92 6.49
N VAL A 107 -0.49 2.87 7.21
CA VAL A 107 -0.85 1.56 6.63
C VAL A 107 -1.90 1.74 5.53
N ARG A 108 -3.00 2.42 5.84
CA ARG A 108 -4.07 2.70 4.85
C ARG A 108 -3.53 3.44 3.64
N LYS A 109 -2.68 4.46 3.84
CA LYS A 109 -2.17 5.26 2.73
C LYS A 109 -1.23 4.48 1.83
N LEU A 110 -0.36 3.64 2.40
CA LEU A 110 0.49 2.70 1.67
C LEU A 110 -0.35 1.67 0.91
N THR A 111 -1.40 1.13 1.53
CA THR A 111 -2.35 0.24 0.86
C THR A 111 -3.00 0.91 -0.36
N SER A 112 -3.48 2.15 -0.24
CA SER A 112 -4.01 2.90 -1.38
C SER A 112 -2.96 3.17 -2.46
N ALA A 113 -1.70 3.42 -2.08
CA ALA A 113 -0.62 3.60 -3.04
C ALA A 113 -0.32 2.29 -3.80
N LEU A 114 -0.37 1.13 -3.14
CA LEU A 114 -0.24 -0.19 -3.80
C LEU A 114 -1.39 -0.45 -4.76
N VAL A 115 -2.62 -0.03 -4.43
CA VAL A 115 -3.76 -0.11 -5.37
C VAL A 115 -3.50 0.76 -6.60
N ALA A 116 -3.04 2.00 -6.40
CA ALA A 116 -2.66 2.86 -7.52
C ALA A 116 -1.56 2.21 -8.37
N PHE A 117 -0.55 1.60 -7.75
CA PHE A 117 0.49 0.85 -8.47
C PHE A 117 -0.11 -0.24 -9.35
N PHE A 118 -0.99 -1.08 -8.80
CA PHE A 118 -1.63 -2.17 -9.55
C PHE A 118 -2.43 -1.65 -10.75
N ILE A 119 -3.15 -0.54 -10.60
CA ILE A 119 -3.93 0.07 -11.70
C ILE A 119 -3.02 0.49 -12.87
N HIS A 120 -1.83 1.03 -12.58
CA HIS A 120 -0.88 1.46 -13.60
C HIS A 120 -0.05 0.29 -14.16
N PHE A 121 0.19 -0.76 -13.38
CA PHE A 121 1.06 -1.88 -13.73
C PHE A 121 0.45 -3.27 -13.43
N PRO A 122 -0.75 -3.60 -13.94
CA PRO A 122 -1.44 -4.84 -13.58
C PRO A 122 -0.64 -6.09 -13.97
N ASN A 123 0.09 -6.03 -15.09
CA ASN A 123 0.90 -7.13 -15.62
C ASN A 123 2.15 -7.41 -14.79
N LEU A 124 2.64 -6.45 -14.00
CA LEU A 124 3.80 -6.65 -13.13
C LEU A 124 3.42 -7.31 -11.81
N TRP A 125 2.12 -7.36 -11.49
CA TRP A 125 1.65 -7.90 -10.23
C TRP A 125 0.32 -8.66 -10.34
N PRO A 126 0.25 -9.70 -11.22
CA PRO A 126 -0.99 -10.39 -11.53
C PRO A 126 -1.57 -11.21 -10.38
N ASP A 127 -0.75 -11.66 -9.42
CA ASP A 127 -1.16 -12.42 -8.23
C ASP A 127 -1.05 -11.56 -6.95
N CYS A 128 -1.52 -10.31 -7.01
CA CYS A 128 -1.29 -9.31 -5.97
C CYS A 128 -1.78 -9.74 -4.58
N ILE A 129 -2.91 -10.43 -4.46
CA ILE A 129 -3.45 -10.88 -3.18
C ILE A 129 -2.59 -11.97 -2.56
N ARG A 130 -2.23 -12.99 -3.35
CA ARG A 130 -1.35 -14.06 -2.89
C ARG A 130 0.03 -13.53 -2.53
N SER A 131 0.59 -12.67 -3.39
CA SER A 131 1.88 -12.01 -3.16
C SER A 131 1.87 -11.25 -1.83
N LEU A 132 0.84 -10.44 -1.55
CA LEU A 132 0.70 -9.77 -0.26
C LEU A 132 0.63 -10.75 0.90
N CYS A 133 -0.17 -11.82 0.81
CA CYS A 133 -0.27 -12.78 1.90
C CYS A 133 1.07 -13.47 2.19
N VAL A 134 1.80 -13.88 1.15
CA VAL A 134 3.14 -14.45 1.29
C VAL A 134 4.12 -13.44 1.88
N SER A 135 4.07 -12.17 1.45
CA SER A 135 4.92 -11.11 2.03
C SER A 135 4.59 -10.75 3.48
N MET A 136 3.38 -11.09 3.93
CA MET A 136 2.93 -10.82 5.29
C MET A 136 3.13 -12.01 6.24
N SER A 137 3.44 -13.20 5.70
CA SER A 137 3.65 -14.41 6.48
C SER A 137 4.97 -14.34 7.28
N SER A 138 4.98 -14.92 8.46
CA SER A 138 6.12 -14.95 9.38
C SER A 138 7.30 -15.76 8.81
N SER A 139 7.00 -16.73 7.95
CA SER A 139 7.98 -17.62 7.34
C SER A 139 8.65 -17.08 6.07
N SER A 140 8.34 -15.86 5.64
CA SER A 140 8.71 -15.35 4.32
C SER A 140 10.18 -14.89 4.25
N PRO A 141 11.05 -15.51 3.44
CA PRO A 141 12.36 -14.94 3.15
C PRO A 141 12.17 -13.71 2.26
N TRP A 142 12.70 -12.56 2.70
CA TRP A 142 12.70 -11.34 1.90
C TRP A 142 13.97 -11.29 1.02
N PRO A 143 13.90 -10.98 -0.29
CA PRO A 143 12.74 -10.60 -1.11
C PRO A 143 11.82 -11.78 -1.43
N VAL A 144 10.51 -11.51 -1.54
CA VAL A 144 9.54 -12.54 -1.93
C VAL A 144 9.65 -12.82 -3.42
N GLU A 145 10.48 -13.80 -3.76
CA GLU A 145 10.37 -14.47 -5.05
C GLU A 145 9.18 -15.42 -4.99
N LEU A 146 8.16 -15.16 -5.81
CA LEU A 146 7.06 -16.11 -5.99
C LEU A 146 7.66 -17.39 -6.57
N ALA A 147 7.72 -18.44 -5.76
CA ALA A 147 8.18 -19.75 -6.20
C ALA A 147 7.40 -20.21 -7.43
N ALA A 148 8.05 -21.00 -8.30
CA ALA A 148 7.42 -21.54 -9.52
C ALA A 148 6.11 -22.31 -9.25
N VAL A 149 5.94 -22.81 -8.03
CA VAL A 149 4.66 -23.30 -7.48
C VAL A 149 4.38 -22.52 -6.20
N PRO A 150 3.40 -21.60 -6.20
CA PRO A 150 3.01 -20.88 -5.00
C PRO A 150 2.43 -21.85 -3.95
N PRO A 151 2.72 -21.66 -2.64
CA PRO A 151 2.09 -22.45 -1.60
C PRO A 151 0.57 -22.25 -1.60
N GLU A 152 -0.17 -23.25 -1.15
CA GLU A 152 -1.62 -23.16 -1.04
C GLU A 152 -2.03 -21.99 -0.13
N MET A 153 -3.00 -21.19 -0.60
CA MET A 153 -3.50 -20.01 0.10
C MET A 153 -3.96 -20.32 1.53
N SER A 154 -4.58 -21.48 1.75
CA SER A 154 -4.97 -21.97 3.08
C SER A 154 -3.79 -22.01 4.06
N THR A 155 -2.65 -22.55 3.64
CA THR A 155 -1.43 -22.68 4.46
C THR A 155 -0.84 -21.31 4.78
N ILE A 156 -0.82 -20.40 3.79
CA ILE A 156 -0.33 -19.03 4.00
C ILE A 156 -1.19 -18.31 5.03
N LEU A 157 -2.52 -18.38 4.90
CA LEU A 157 -3.46 -17.64 5.75
C LEU A 157 -3.34 -17.99 7.25
N TRP A 158 -2.96 -19.22 7.59
CA TRP A 158 -2.71 -19.63 8.98
C TRP A 158 -1.48 -18.98 9.62
N ASP A 159 -0.51 -18.55 8.81
CA ASP A 159 0.76 -17.95 9.28
C ASP A 159 0.70 -16.41 9.34
N VAL A 160 -0.30 -15.79 8.70
CA VAL A 160 -0.48 -14.34 8.69
C VAL A 160 -1.32 -13.90 9.90
N ASP A 161 -0.81 -12.92 10.66
CA ASP A 161 -1.56 -12.38 11.80
C ASP A 161 -2.81 -11.60 11.36
N SER A 162 -3.76 -11.44 12.29
CA SER A 162 -5.06 -10.82 12.05
C SER A 162 -4.97 -9.38 11.51
N ARG A 163 -3.97 -8.60 11.95
CA ARG A 163 -3.81 -7.21 11.52
C ARG A 163 -3.32 -7.16 10.07
N LYS A 164 -2.35 -7.98 9.71
CA LYS A 164 -1.88 -8.09 8.32
C LYS A 164 -2.97 -8.63 7.39
N LEU A 165 -3.73 -9.65 7.80
CA LEU A 165 -4.89 -10.15 7.04
C LEU A 165 -5.96 -9.07 6.82
N GLN A 166 -6.26 -8.26 7.85
CA GLN A 166 -7.19 -7.15 7.72
C GLN A 166 -6.70 -6.10 6.70
N THR A 167 -5.39 -5.84 6.65
CA THR A 167 -4.79 -4.95 5.65
C THR A 167 -4.89 -5.51 4.23
N VAL A 168 -4.67 -6.82 4.04
CA VAL A 168 -4.87 -7.45 2.71
C VAL A 168 -6.33 -7.38 2.28
N LEU A 169 -7.28 -7.58 3.20
CA LEU A 169 -8.71 -7.42 2.89
C LEU A 169 -9.05 -5.96 2.52
N TRP A 170 -8.46 -4.99 3.21
CA TRP A 170 -8.60 -3.58 2.82
C TRP A 170 -8.02 -3.31 1.44
N PHE A 171 -6.85 -3.85 1.13
CA PHE A 171 -6.28 -3.76 -0.21
C PHE A 171 -7.26 -4.30 -1.27
N ALA A 172 -7.81 -5.50 -1.06
CA ALA A 172 -8.77 -6.11 -1.99
C ALA A 172 -10.03 -5.24 -2.17
N GLY A 173 -10.60 -4.73 -1.08
CA GLY A 173 -11.77 -3.85 -1.12
C GLY A 173 -11.49 -2.55 -1.88
N THR A 174 -10.40 -1.85 -1.54
CA THR A 174 -10.01 -0.61 -2.22
C THR A 174 -9.66 -0.86 -3.69
N LEU A 175 -9.06 -2.00 -4.03
CA LEU A 175 -8.77 -2.36 -5.42
C LEU A 175 -10.04 -2.46 -6.26
N VAL A 176 -11.06 -3.16 -5.76
CA VAL A 176 -12.35 -3.29 -6.46
C VAL A 176 -13.04 -1.93 -6.60
N GLU A 177 -13.02 -1.11 -5.55
CA GLU A 177 -13.59 0.24 -5.58
C GLU A 177 -12.93 1.14 -6.63
N GLU A 178 -11.60 1.16 -6.69
CA GLU A 178 -10.87 1.99 -7.66
C GLU A 178 -10.98 1.43 -9.08
N ALA A 179 -10.91 0.11 -9.26
CA ALA A 179 -11.09 -0.53 -10.56
C ALA A 179 -12.51 -0.32 -11.12
N GLY A 180 -13.52 -0.25 -10.24
CA GLY A 180 -14.90 0.06 -10.63
C GLY A 180 -15.12 1.48 -11.16
N LYS A 181 -14.18 2.41 -10.89
CA LYS A 181 -14.21 3.78 -11.44
C LYS A 181 -13.60 3.89 -12.84
N ILE A 182 -12.89 2.85 -13.26
CA ILE A 182 -12.22 2.80 -14.56
C ILE A 182 -13.25 2.41 -15.62
N ASP A 183 -13.23 3.10 -16.77
CA ASP A 183 -14.14 2.82 -17.86
C ASP A 183 -13.85 1.43 -18.47
N ALA A 184 -14.78 0.49 -18.25
CA ALA A 184 -14.71 -0.88 -18.75
C ALA A 184 -14.70 -0.96 -20.29
N ASN A 185 -15.16 0.08 -20.99
CA ASN A 185 -15.26 0.08 -22.45
C ASN A 185 -13.95 0.49 -23.14
N ALA A 186 -12.99 1.04 -22.40
CA ALA A 186 -11.70 1.38 -22.98
C ALA A 186 -10.81 0.12 -23.00
N SER A 187 -10.51 -0.36 -24.20
CA SER A 187 -9.69 -1.56 -24.46
C SER A 187 -8.34 -1.58 -23.72
N LYS A 188 -7.79 -0.41 -23.39
CA LYS A 188 -6.57 -0.25 -22.59
C LYS A 188 -6.69 -0.76 -21.13
N HIS A 189 -7.90 -1.00 -20.63
CA HIS A 189 -8.15 -1.43 -19.25
C HIS A 189 -8.53 -2.91 -19.12
N LEU A 190 -8.62 -3.65 -20.23
CA LEU A 190 -8.94 -5.09 -20.21
C LEU A 190 -7.96 -5.89 -19.33
N GLY A 191 -6.66 -5.57 -19.41
CA GLY A 191 -5.64 -6.22 -18.60
C GLY A 191 -5.80 -6.01 -17.09
N ILE A 192 -6.45 -4.93 -16.65
CA ILE A 192 -6.75 -4.70 -15.23
C ILE A 192 -7.83 -5.68 -14.77
N TYR A 193 -8.89 -5.87 -15.55
CA TYR A 193 -9.97 -6.80 -15.20
C TYR A 193 -9.51 -8.26 -15.22
N GLU A 194 -8.68 -8.64 -16.19
CA GLU A 194 -8.09 -9.97 -16.24
C GLU A 194 -7.20 -10.25 -15.02
N ALA A 195 -6.35 -9.29 -14.65
CA ALA A 195 -5.52 -9.38 -13.45
C ALA A 195 -6.33 -9.35 -12.14
N ILE A 196 -7.49 -8.67 -12.10
CA ILE A 196 -8.39 -8.76 -10.93
C ILE A 196 -9.05 -10.14 -10.89
N ALA A 197 -9.46 -10.67 -12.03
CA ALA A 197 -10.12 -11.96 -12.12
C ALA A 197 -9.23 -13.11 -11.62
N SER A 198 -7.92 -13.06 -11.89
CA SER A 198 -6.96 -14.05 -11.36
C SER A 198 -6.87 -14.07 -9.83
N ASN A 199 -7.20 -12.95 -9.16
CA ASN A 199 -7.15 -12.84 -7.70
C ASN A 199 -8.45 -13.23 -6.98
N ILE A 200 -9.56 -13.47 -7.70
CA ILE A 200 -10.88 -13.73 -7.10
C ILE A 200 -10.83 -14.93 -6.14
N SER A 201 -10.19 -16.02 -6.56
CA SER A 201 -10.07 -17.24 -5.74
C SER A 201 -9.40 -16.95 -4.40
N ASP A 202 -8.33 -16.16 -4.41
CA ASP A 202 -7.57 -15.81 -3.20
C ASP A 202 -8.35 -14.86 -2.28
N VAL A 203 -9.10 -13.91 -2.85
CA VAL A 203 -9.98 -13.03 -2.06
C VAL A 203 -11.09 -13.85 -1.39
N VAL A 204 -11.72 -14.78 -2.11
CA VAL A 204 -12.76 -15.65 -1.56
C VAL A 204 -12.19 -16.52 -0.43
N ALA A 205 -11.01 -17.11 -0.62
CA ALA A 205 -10.33 -17.87 0.42
C ALA A 205 -10.05 -17.03 1.67
N LEU A 206 -9.61 -15.78 1.49
CA LEU A 206 -9.33 -14.85 2.59
C LEU A 206 -10.61 -14.46 3.34
N MET A 207 -11.73 -14.23 2.64
CA MET A 207 -13.02 -13.94 3.26
C MET A 207 -13.54 -15.12 4.08
N ILE A 208 -13.49 -16.33 3.53
CA ILE A 208 -13.91 -17.56 4.21
C ILE A 208 -13.06 -17.79 5.46
N PHE A 209 -11.73 -17.67 5.34
CA PHE A 209 -10.81 -17.87 6.46
C PHE A 209 -11.08 -16.88 7.61
N LYS A 210 -11.31 -15.61 7.29
CA LYS A 210 -11.62 -14.61 8.30
C LYS A 210 -12.92 -14.93 9.03
N GLU A 211 -13.94 -15.38 8.30
CA GLU A 211 -15.23 -15.75 8.90
C GLU A 211 -15.10 -17.00 9.79
N THR A 212 -14.36 -18.02 9.35
CA THR A 212 -14.15 -19.25 10.12
C THR A 212 -13.25 -19.04 11.34
N ALA A 213 -12.23 -18.18 11.25
CA ALA A 213 -11.35 -17.82 12.37
C ALA A 213 -12.06 -16.97 13.45
N LEU A 214 -13.15 -16.26 13.11
CA LEU A 214 -13.96 -15.49 14.05
C LEU A 214 -15.08 -16.32 14.73
N ARG A 215 -15.44 -17.49 14.18
CA ARG A 215 -16.45 -18.40 14.74
C ARG A 215 -16.05 -19.27 15.96
N PRO A 216 -14.78 -19.48 16.37
CA PRO A 216 -14.48 -20.31 17.53
C PRO A 216 -14.99 -19.73 18.86
N TYR A 217 -15.30 -18.43 18.93
CA TYR A 217 -15.70 -17.75 20.17
C TYR A 217 -17.21 -17.67 20.40
N SER A 218 -18.06 -18.08 19.45
CA SER A 218 -19.52 -17.94 19.56
C SER A 218 -20.26 -19.24 19.94
N LEU A 219 -19.54 -20.35 20.17
CA LEU A 219 -20.14 -21.64 20.56
C LEU A 219 -19.79 -22.10 22.00
N GLY A 220 -19.20 -21.23 22.83
CA GLY A 220 -18.81 -21.53 24.20
C GLY A 220 -19.84 -21.26 25.32
N PHE A 221 -21.06 -20.80 25.01
CA PHE A 221 -22.05 -20.38 26.02
C PHE A 221 -23.39 -21.13 25.99
N PHE A 222 -23.41 -22.39 25.53
CA PHE A 222 -24.55 -23.28 25.75
C PHE A 222 -24.09 -24.61 26.34
N SER A 223 -23.59 -24.56 27.58
CA SER A 223 -23.71 -25.69 28.49
C SER A 223 -23.81 -25.15 29.92
N LEU A 224 -24.70 -25.76 30.70
CA LEU A 224 -25.10 -25.47 32.09
C LEU A 224 -26.24 -24.46 32.25
N SER A 225 -27.48 -24.96 32.22
CA SER A 225 -28.45 -24.91 33.34
C SER A 225 -29.83 -25.35 32.84
N GLY A 226 -30.36 -26.45 33.41
CA GLY A 226 -31.73 -26.93 33.18
C GLY A 226 -31.81 -28.44 33.17
#